data_AF-A0A420M4G7-F1
#
_entry.id   AF-A0A420M4G7-F1
#
_cell.length_a   1.000
_cell.length_b   1.000
_cell.length_c   1.000
_cell.angle_alpha   90.00
_cell.angle_beta   90.00
_cell.angle_gamma   90.00
#
_symmetry.space_group_name_H-M   'P 1'
#
loop_
_entity.id
_entity.type
_entity.pdbx_description
1 polymer ?
#
loop_
_entity_poly.entity_id
_entity_poly.type
_entity_poly.pdbx_seq_one_letter_code
_entity_poly.pdbx_strand_id
1 'polypeptide(L)'
;KILGCTTERLYMAQKTLKEGGIRNGQFGSNINTVNIIAAMFIATGQDTASTAEASWSHLTSELDPKTGALCMSLYFPSLPVGTVGGGTGYPMQKEALKMLRCDGDGPDQKERLAGLIAAFSLALDVSTSSAVANDTFTASHMRLARGETPQPHL
;
A
#
# COMPACT_ATOMS: atom_id res chain seq x y z
N LYS A 1 16.66 3.05 -11.55
CA LYS A 1 17.54 3.72 -10.57
C LYS A 1 16.96 3.74 -9.16
N ILE A 2 15.68 4.07 -8.95
CA ILE A 2 15.06 4.10 -7.61
C ILE A 2 14.72 2.69 -7.09
N LEU A 3 14.00 1.88 -7.87
CA LEU A 3 13.48 0.57 -7.43
C LEU A 3 14.51 -0.58 -7.44
N GLY A 4 15.75 -0.34 -7.89
CA GLY A 4 16.81 -1.36 -7.90
C GLY A 4 16.60 -2.56 -8.84
N CYS A 5 15.55 -2.58 -9.67
CA CYS A 5 15.27 -3.65 -10.64
C CYS A 5 14.85 -3.07 -12.00
N THR A 6 14.81 -3.92 -13.05
CA THR A 6 14.22 -3.57 -14.34
C THR A 6 12.70 -3.69 -14.29
N THR A 7 12.01 -3.04 -15.24
CA THR A 7 10.55 -3.11 -15.36
C THR A 7 10.06 -4.53 -15.70
N GLU A 8 10.81 -5.27 -16.52
CA GLU A 8 10.51 -6.67 -16.84
C GLU A 8 10.60 -7.56 -15.60
N ARG A 9 11.67 -7.41 -14.81
CA ARG A 9 11.86 -8.22 -13.60
C ARG A 9 10.78 -7.91 -12.56
N LEU A 10 10.42 -6.64 -12.41
CA LEU A 10 9.31 -6.22 -11.54
C LEU A 10 7.97 -6.80 -12.00
N TYR A 11 7.67 -6.70 -13.29
CA TYR A 11 6.45 -7.26 -13.88
C TYR A 11 6.35 -8.78 -13.67
N MET A 12 7.44 -9.51 -13.88
CA MET A 12 7.47 -10.97 -13.66
C MET A 12 7.31 -11.34 -12.18
N ALA A 13 7.91 -10.57 -11.27
CA ALA A 13 7.70 -10.74 -9.83
C ALA A 13 6.22 -10.54 -9.45
N GLN A 14 5.58 -9.48 -9.99
CA GLN A 14 4.16 -9.20 -9.74
C GLN A 14 3.24 -10.31 -10.26
N LYS A 15 3.50 -10.85 -11.46
CA LYS A 15 2.75 -12.02 -11.97
C LYS A 15 2.91 -13.24 -11.05
N THR A 16 4.13 -13.50 -10.57
CA THR A 16 4.40 -14.64 -9.68
C THR A 16 3.69 -14.47 -8.33
N LEU A 17 3.76 -13.28 -7.73
CA LEU A 17 3.07 -12.95 -6.49
C LEU A 17 1.55 -13.09 -6.63
N LYS A 18 0.97 -12.60 -7.74
CA LYS A 18 -0.45 -12.73 -8.04
C LYS A 18 -0.90 -14.19 -8.16
N GLU A 19 -0.18 -15.00 -8.94
CA GLU A 19 -0.47 -16.44 -9.06
C GLU A 19 -0.37 -17.16 -7.71
N GLY A 20 0.61 -16.81 -6.89
CA GLY A 20 0.75 -17.31 -5.52
C GLY A 20 -0.45 -16.93 -4.65
N GLY A 21 -0.86 -15.66 -4.68
CA GLY A 21 -2.01 -15.15 -3.93
C GLY A 21 -3.31 -15.85 -4.31
N ILE A 22 -3.57 -16.03 -5.61
CA ILE A 22 -4.75 -16.74 -6.11
C ILE A 22 -4.78 -18.19 -5.59
N ARG A 23 -3.65 -18.91 -5.65
CA ARG A 23 -3.55 -20.28 -5.15
C ARG A 23 -3.74 -20.39 -3.65
N ASN A 24 -3.36 -19.36 -2.90
CA ASN A 24 -3.57 -19.27 -1.46
C ASN A 24 -4.99 -18.87 -1.07
N GLY A 25 -5.88 -18.58 -2.03
CA GLY A 25 -7.21 -18.05 -1.75
C GLY A 25 -7.17 -16.67 -1.09
N GLN A 26 -6.16 -15.86 -1.42
CA GLN A 26 -6.00 -14.53 -0.85
C GLN A 26 -7.21 -13.64 -1.16
N PHE A 27 -7.64 -12.88 -0.16
CA PHE A 27 -8.70 -11.90 -0.30
C PHE A 27 -8.17 -10.65 -1.04
N GLY A 28 -8.60 -10.48 -2.29
CA GLY A 28 -8.04 -9.48 -3.20
C GLY A 28 -6.80 -9.99 -3.94
N SER A 29 -6.19 -9.10 -4.72
CA SER A 29 -4.98 -9.39 -5.50
C SER A 29 -3.99 -8.24 -5.30
N ASN A 30 -3.41 -8.16 -4.11
CA ASN A 30 -2.46 -7.14 -3.70
C ASN A 30 -1.29 -7.77 -2.93
N ILE A 31 -0.30 -6.98 -2.54
CA ILE A 31 0.85 -7.51 -1.80
C ILE A 31 0.67 -7.27 -0.30
N ASN A 32 0.54 -6.02 0.11
CA ASN A 32 0.43 -5.67 1.53
C ASN A 32 -0.31 -4.34 1.78
N THR A 33 -1.31 -4.01 0.95
CA THR A 33 -2.06 -2.75 1.05
C THR A 33 -2.75 -2.56 2.42
N VAL A 34 -3.12 -3.66 3.08
CA VAL A 34 -3.68 -3.64 4.44
C VAL A 34 -2.78 -2.93 5.46
N ASN A 35 -1.46 -2.94 5.27
CA ASN A 35 -0.53 -2.24 6.15
C ASN A 35 -0.74 -0.73 6.08
N ILE A 36 -0.93 -0.17 4.88
CA ILE A 36 -1.25 1.26 4.71
C ILE A 36 -2.63 1.56 5.26
N ILE A 37 -3.62 0.72 4.96
CA ILE A 37 -5.00 0.92 5.46
C ILE A 37 -5.00 0.98 6.98
N ALA A 38 -4.43 -0.02 7.66
CA ALA A 38 -4.38 -0.05 9.11
C ALA A 38 -3.62 1.14 9.69
N ALA A 39 -2.45 1.48 9.15
CA ALA A 39 -1.67 2.63 9.61
C ALA A 39 -2.45 3.95 9.46
N MET A 40 -3.05 4.17 8.29
CA MET A 40 -3.83 5.37 8.01
C MET A 40 -5.11 5.42 8.85
N PHE A 41 -5.79 4.28 9.05
CA PHE A 41 -7.01 4.19 9.85
C PHE A 41 -6.74 4.57 11.30
N ILE A 42 -5.70 3.98 11.90
CA ILE A 42 -5.27 4.28 13.27
C ILE A 42 -4.83 5.75 13.39
N ALA A 43 -4.00 6.23 12.48
CA ALA A 43 -3.44 7.57 12.53
C ALA A 43 -4.50 8.66 12.35
N THR A 44 -5.50 8.44 11.51
CA THR A 44 -6.53 9.44 11.15
C THR A 44 -7.87 9.22 11.83
N GLY A 45 -7.98 8.26 12.75
CA GLY A 45 -9.17 8.06 13.59
C GLY A 45 -10.34 7.39 12.87
N GLN A 46 -10.05 6.53 11.91
CA GLN A 46 -11.03 5.68 11.22
C GLN A 46 -11.36 4.45 12.07
N ASP A 47 -12.44 3.74 11.71
CA ASP A 47 -12.75 2.45 12.34
C ASP A 47 -11.74 1.38 11.89
N THR A 48 -10.88 0.93 12.81
CA THR A 48 -9.86 -0.08 12.52
C THR A 48 -10.47 -1.46 12.20
N ALA A 49 -11.66 -1.78 12.73
CA ALA A 49 -12.34 -3.04 12.40
C ALA A 49 -12.78 -3.09 10.94
N SER A 50 -13.09 -1.94 10.33
CA SER A 50 -13.37 -1.80 8.90
C SER A 50 -12.17 -2.14 8.00
N THR A 51 -10.99 -2.42 8.54
CA THR A 51 -9.91 -3.03 7.74
C THR A 51 -10.35 -4.35 7.10
N ALA A 52 -11.25 -5.11 7.73
CA ALA A 52 -11.78 -6.36 7.19
C ALA A 52 -12.46 -6.18 5.82
N GLU A 53 -13.18 -5.08 5.62
CA GLU A 53 -13.85 -4.73 4.35
C GLU A 53 -12.95 -3.88 3.43
N ALA A 54 -12.16 -2.97 4.00
CA ALA A 54 -11.31 -2.04 3.26
C ALA A 54 -10.12 -2.74 2.56
N SER A 55 -9.69 -3.90 3.07
CA SER A 55 -8.46 -4.57 2.60
C SER A 55 -8.58 -5.20 1.22
N TRP A 56 -9.78 -5.37 0.69
CA TRP A 56 -9.90 -5.87 -0.67
C TRP A 56 -9.40 -4.82 -1.66
N SER A 57 -8.35 -5.17 -2.40
CA SER A 57 -7.83 -4.33 -3.48
C SER A 57 -7.26 -5.21 -4.60
N HIS A 58 -7.17 -4.66 -5.80
CA HIS A 58 -6.66 -5.37 -6.96
C HIS A 58 -5.55 -4.57 -7.65
N LEU A 59 -4.32 -5.06 -7.52
CA LEU A 59 -3.16 -4.57 -8.23
C LEU A 59 -3.13 -5.17 -9.64
N THR A 60 -3.04 -4.29 -10.63
CA THR A 60 -2.85 -4.63 -12.05
C THR A 60 -1.56 -3.99 -12.55
N SER A 61 -0.86 -4.69 -13.42
CA SER A 61 0.38 -4.24 -14.04
C SER A 61 0.38 -4.55 -15.53
N GLU A 62 0.81 -3.60 -16.35
CA GLU A 62 0.92 -3.73 -17.81
C GLU A 62 2.30 -3.27 -18.26
N LEU A 63 3.04 -4.17 -18.94
CA LEU A 63 4.36 -3.87 -19.49
C LEU A 63 4.23 -3.65 -21.00
N ASP A 64 4.65 -2.48 -21.47
CA ASP A 64 4.78 -2.19 -22.89
C ASP A 64 6.09 -2.80 -23.43
N PRO A 65 6.03 -3.81 -24.33
CA PRO A 65 7.22 -4.48 -24.83
C PRO A 65 8.06 -3.61 -25.78
N LYS A 66 7.50 -2.51 -26.31
CA LYS A 66 8.23 -1.61 -27.22
C LYS A 66 9.01 -0.55 -26.46
N THR A 67 8.41 0.02 -25.41
CA THR A 67 8.99 1.13 -24.65
C THR A 67 9.66 0.67 -23.35
N GLY A 68 9.36 -0.55 -22.88
CA GLY A 68 9.77 -1.03 -21.56
C GLY A 68 9.04 -0.36 -20.40
N ALA A 69 8.01 0.47 -20.69
CA ALA A 69 7.24 1.16 -19.67
C ALA A 69 6.34 0.18 -18.91
N LEU A 70 6.38 0.24 -17.57
CA LEU A 70 5.50 -0.52 -16.70
C LEU A 70 4.45 0.42 -16.11
N CYS A 71 3.20 0.21 -16.49
CA CYS A 71 2.05 0.86 -15.87
C CYS A 71 1.53 -0.03 -14.73
N MET A 72 1.25 0.58 -13.58
CA MET A 72 0.67 -0.11 -12.43
C MET A 72 -0.55 0.67 -11.93
N SER A 73 -1.62 -0.05 -11.61
CA SER A 73 -2.84 0.51 -11.05
C SER A 73 -3.30 -0.33 -9.86
N LEU A 74 -3.90 0.33 -8.88
CA LEU A 74 -4.48 -0.32 -7.71
C LEU A 74 -5.94 0.11 -7.61
N TYR A 75 -6.83 -0.87 -7.62
CA TYR A 75 -8.26 -0.65 -7.51
C TYR A 75 -8.77 -1.02 -6.13
N PHE A 76 -9.55 -0.13 -5.52
CA PHE A 76 -10.34 -0.38 -4.33
C PHE A 76 -11.82 -0.27 -4.67
N PRO A 77 -12.63 -1.32 -4.47
CA PRO A 77 -14.08 -1.25 -4.66
C PRO A 77 -14.77 -0.49 -3.54
N SER A 78 -14.19 -0.50 -2.34
CA SER A 78 -14.74 0.15 -1.15
C SER A 78 -13.63 0.59 -0.20
N LEU A 79 -13.69 1.84 0.24
CA LEU A 79 -12.86 2.38 1.33
C LEU A 79 -13.76 3.16 2.29
N PRO A 80 -14.13 2.58 3.44
CA PRO A 80 -14.99 3.21 4.44
C PRO A 80 -14.17 4.23 5.25
N VAL A 81 -14.12 5.46 4.76
CA VAL A 81 -13.36 6.55 5.39
C VAL A 81 -14.21 7.79 5.60
N GLY A 82 -13.87 8.56 6.64
CA GLY A 82 -14.51 9.81 6.99
C GLY A 82 -13.52 10.80 7.60
N THR A 83 -13.84 12.08 7.50
CA THR A 83 -13.03 13.17 8.07
C THR A 83 -13.74 13.85 9.26
N VAL A 84 -15.01 13.52 9.51
CA VAL A 84 -15.83 14.04 10.60
C VAL A 84 -16.52 12.88 11.32
N GLY A 85 -16.52 12.92 12.66
CA GLY A 85 -17.20 11.95 13.52
C GLY A 85 -16.30 10.81 14.00
N GLY A 86 -16.80 10.04 14.98
CA GLY A 86 -16.04 8.92 15.56
C GLY A 86 -14.68 9.34 16.11
N GLY A 87 -13.64 8.58 15.76
CA GLY A 87 -12.27 8.81 16.22
C GLY A 87 -11.59 10.03 15.61
N THR A 88 -12.13 10.64 14.55
CA THR A 88 -11.52 11.81 13.89
C THR A 88 -11.54 13.07 14.76
N GLY A 89 -12.41 13.10 15.78
CA GLY A 89 -12.51 14.18 16.75
C GLY A 89 -11.42 14.19 17.82
N TYR A 90 -10.65 13.10 17.97
CA TYR A 90 -9.59 13.05 18.97
C TYR A 90 -8.42 13.97 18.58
N PRO A 91 -7.77 14.65 19.55
CA PRO A 91 -6.76 15.67 19.25
C PRO A 91 -5.65 15.17 18.31
N MET A 92 -5.09 13.99 18.56
CA MET A 92 -3.98 13.46 17.75
C MET A 92 -4.41 13.09 16.33
N GLN A 93 -5.55 12.42 16.19
CA GLN A 93 -6.12 12.02 14.90
C GLN A 93 -6.51 13.24 14.06
N LYS A 94 -7.03 14.29 14.70
CA LYS A 94 -7.33 15.57 14.06
C LYS A 94 -6.07 16.26 13.53
N GLU A 95 -4.98 16.23 14.29
CA GLU A 95 -3.68 16.73 13.80
C GLU A 95 -3.14 15.90 12.63
N ALA A 96 -3.30 14.57 12.64
CA ALA A 96 -2.92 13.75 11.49
C ALA A 96 -3.73 14.09 10.22
N LEU A 97 -5.04 14.31 10.36
CA LEU A 97 -5.90 14.78 9.26
C LEU A 97 -5.44 16.15 8.73
N LYS A 98 -5.04 17.08 9.60
CA LYS A 98 -4.45 18.37 9.21
C LYS A 98 -3.15 18.21 8.44
N MET A 99 -2.25 17.33 8.87
CA MET A 99 -0.99 17.06 8.17
C MET A 99 -1.24 16.57 6.74
N LEU A 100 -2.30 15.77 6.55
CA LEU A 100 -2.76 15.26 5.26
C LEU A 100 -3.66 16.24 4.49
N ARG A 101 -3.97 17.40 5.08
CA ARG A 101 -4.89 18.43 4.56
C ARG A 101 -6.27 17.87 4.24
N CYS A 102 -6.78 17.04 5.16
CA CYS A 102 -8.07 16.37 5.13
C CYS A 102 -9.00 16.84 6.27
N ASP A 103 -8.71 17.96 6.91
CA ASP A 103 -9.40 18.50 8.10
C ASP A 103 -10.44 19.60 7.79
N GLY A 104 -10.60 19.97 6.51
CA GLY A 104 -11.56 20.99 6.08
C GLY A 104 -13.01 20.51 6.05
N ASP A 105 -13.92 21.42 5.68
CA ASP A 105 -15.34 21.11 5.52
C ASP A 105 -15.63 20.59 4.09
N GLY A 106 -16.60 19.67 3.98
CA GLY A 106 -17.15 19.21 2.70
C GLY A 106 -16.66 17.82 2.21
N PRO A 107 -17.29 17.30 1.15
CA PRO A 107 -17.04 15.95 0.62
C PRO A 107 -15.63 15.77 0.06
N ASP A 108 -14.95 16.84 -0.34
CA ASP A 108 -13.61 16.77 -0.94
C ASP A 108 -12.57 16.17 0.03
N GLN A 109 -12.75 16.35 1.34
CA GLN A 109 -11.77 15.87 2.32
C GLN A 109 -11.78 14.35 2.48
N LYS A 110 -12.97 13.73 2.48
CA LYS A 110 -13.09 12.26 2.52
C LYS A 110 -12.51 11.63 1.24
N GLU A 111 -12.73 12.26 0.09
CA GLU A 111 -12.22 11.78 -1.20
C GLU A 111 -10.71 11.94 -1.28
N ARG A 112 -10.18 13.04 -0.75
CA ARG A 112 -8.74 13.24 -0.60
C ARG A 112 -8.12 12.18 0.30
N LEU A 113 -8.72 11.90 1.47
CA LEU A 113 -8.21 10.88 2.38
C LEU A 113 -8.23 9.49 1.71
N ALA A 114 -9.33 9.13 1.06
CA ALA A 114 -9.43 7.88 0.29
C ALA A 114 -8.36 7.79 -0.82
N GLY A 115 -8.18 8.88 -1.56
CA GLY A 115 -7.17 8.98 -2.63
C GLY A 115 -5.73 8.87 -2.11
N LEU A 116 -5.43 9.47 -0.96
CA LEU A 116 -4.13 9.34 -0.29
C LEU A 116 -3.88 7.91 0.17
N ILE A 117 -4.88 7.25 0.78
CA ILE A 117 -4.78 5.84 1.17
C ILE A 117 -4.51 4.95 -0.06
N ALA A 118 -5.24 5.16 -1.16
CA ALA A 118 -5.02 4.41 -2.39
C ALA A 118 -3.63 4.65 -3.00
N ALA A 119 -3.18 5.92 -3.05
CA ALA A 119 -1.87 6.29 -3.58
C ALA A 119 -0.72 5.71 -2.73
N PHE A 120 -0.81 5.81 -1.40
CA PHE A 120 0.17 5.23 -0.49
C PHE A 120 0.17 3.70 -0.54
N SER A 121 -1.00 3.08 -0.72
CA SER A 121 -1.13 1.63 -0.89
C SER A 121 -0.44 1.16 -2.17
N LEU A 122 -0.67 1.86 -3.29
CA LEU A 122 0.04 1.57 -4.56
C LEU A 122 1.55 1.76 -4.40
N ALA A 123 1.98 2.85 -3.74
CA ALA A 123 3.40 3.08 -3.47
C ALA A 123 4.03 1.97 -2.63
N LEU A 124 3.32 1.45 -1.61
CA LEU A 124 3.79 0.33 -0.81
C LEU A 124 3.89 -0.96 -1.64
N ASP A 125 2.89 -1.28 -2.47
CA ASP A 125 2.92 -2.47 -3.32
C ASP A 125 4.07 -2.37 -4.35
N VAL A 126 4.30 -1.20 -4.95
CA VAL A 126 5.48 -0.92 -5.81
C VAL A 126 6.78 -1.15 -5.04
N SER A 127 6.89 -0.61 -3.83
CA SER A 127 8.08 -0.75 -3.00
C SER A 127 8.33 -2.20 -2.59
N THR A 128 7.28 -2.92 -2.22
CA THR A 128 7.38 -4.30 -1.75
C THR A 128 7.69 -5.25 -2.90
N SER A 129 6.98 -5.12 -4.04
CA SER A 129 7.28 -5.93 -5.23
C SER A 129 8.68 -5.66 -5.78
N SER A 130 9.17 -4.41 -5.71
CA SER A 130 10.55 -4.12 -6.11
C SER A 130 11.59 -4.70 -5.16
N ALA A 131 11.36 -4.67 -3.84
CA ALA A 131 12.23 -5.32 -2.85
C ALA A 131 12.29 -6.85 -3.03
N VAL A 132 11.18 -7.48 -3.42
CA VAL A 132 11.16 -8.90 -3.81
C VAL A 132 11.89 -9.08 -5.14
N ALA A 133 11.63 -8.23 -6.13
CA ALA A 133 12.25 -8.33 -7.44
C ALA A 133 13.76 -8.11 -7.41
N ASN A 134 14.32 -7.35 -6.47
CA ASN A 134 15.76 -7.10 -6.35
C ASN A 134 16.43 -7.87 -5.19
N ASP A 135 15.73 -8.86 -4.62
CA ASP A 135 16.22 -9.75 -3.55
C ASP A 135 16.63 -9.02 -2.24
N THR A 136 16.10 -7.82 -1.97
CA THR A 136 16.41 -7.05 -0.75
C THR A 136 15.34 -7.11 0.34
N PHE A 137 14.21 -7.77 0.08
CA PHE A 137 13.07 -7.82 1.02
C PHE A 137 13.49 -8.31 2.42
N THR A 138 14.17 -9.45 2.53
CA THR A 138 14.61 -10.03 3.82
C THR A 138 15.65 -9.15 4.50
N ALA A 139 16.67 -8.71 3.78
CA ALA A 139 17.74 -7.87 4.31
C ALA A 139 17.20 -6.54 4.87
N SER A 140 16.20 -5.94 4.21
CA SER A 140 15.55 -4.72 4.70
C SER A 140 14.79 -4.94 6.01
N HIS A 141 14.09 -6.07 6.16
CA HIS A 141 13.40 -6.43 7.41
C HIS A 141 14.38 -6.69 8.56
N MET A 142 15.46 -7.43 8.31
CA MET A 142 16.50 -7.67 9.33
C MET A 142 17.07 -6.35 9.85
N ARG A 143 17.44 -5.45 8.93
CA ARG A 143 18.05 -4.17 9.29
C ARG A 143 17.09 -3.21 9.97
N LEU A 144 15.90 -3.01 9.40
CA LEU A 144 15.01 -1.92 9.81
C LEU A 144 13.98 -2.33 10.86
N ALA A 145 13.53 -3.60 10.84
CA ALA A 145 12.54 -4.08 11.82
C ALA A 145 13.20 -4.74 13.03
N ARG A 146 14.40 -5.33 12.87
CA ARG A 146 15.10 -6.05 13.96
C ARG A 146 16.39 -5.39 14.41
N GLY A 147 16.91 -4.40 13.68
CA GLY A 147 18.19 -3.76 13.99
C GLY A 147 19.41 -4.65 13.74
N GLU A 148 19.25 -5.72 12.95
CA GLU A 148 20.31 -6.69 12.66
C GLU A 148 21.10 -6.29 11.42
N THR A 149 22.41 -6.52 11.41
CA THR A 149 23.21 -6.33 10.18
C THR A 149 23.06 -7.58 9.30
N PRO A 150 22.56 -7.46 8.05
CA PRO A 150 22.37 -8.62 7.18
C PRO A 150 23.69 -9.35 6.94
N GLN A 151 23.72 -10.66 7.16
CA GLN A 151 24.88 -11.48 6.82
C GLN A 151 24.94 -11.67 5.30
N PRO A 152 26.12 -11.58 4.66
CA PRO A 152 26.24 -11.53 3.20
C PRO A 152 25.86 -12.82 2.42
N HIS A 153 25.24 -13.83 3.05
CA HIS A 153 25.11 -15.19 2.49
C HIS A 153 23.75 -15.87 2.72
N LEU A 154 22.68 -15.12 3.00
CA LEU A 154 21.29 -15.62 3.01
C LEU A 154 20.44 -14.88 1.98
#